data_AF-A0A1K1LTA6-F1
#
_entry.id   AF-A0A1K1LTA6-F1
#
_cell.length_a   1.000
_cell.length_b   1.000
_cell.length_c   1.000
_cell.angle_alpha   90.00
_cell.angle_beta   90.00
_cell.angle_gamma   90.00
#
_symmetry.space_group_name_H-M   'P 1'
#
loop_
_entity.id
_entity.type
_entity.pdbx_description
1 polymer ?
#
loop_
_entity_poly.entity_id
_entity_poly.type
_entity_poly.pdbx_seq_one_letter_code
_entity_poly.pdbx_strand_id
1 'polypeptide(L)' 'MKIDLDAERIPVSCPYCGMQHFERIGILRHAPGLVCVACLETFRMQPGQLDFILESAHRSMDDLSMRLGSPLGTRSR' A
#
# COMPACT_ATOMS: atom_id res chain seq x y z
N MET A 1 14.06 -4.92 9.18
CA MET A 1 12.90 -4.21 9.76
C MET A 1 11.66 -4.84 9.16
N LYS A 2 10.71 -5.36 9.95
CA LYS A 2 9.48 -5.94 9.39
C LYS A 2 8.47 -4.81 9.25
N ILE A 3 8.23 -4.34 8.02
CA ILE A 3 7.24 -3.31 7.73
C ILE A 3 5.88 -4.01 7.62
N ASP A 4 4.92 -3.59 8.43
CA ASP A 4 3.56 -4.09 8.38
C ASP A 4 2.73 -3.24 7.41
N LEU A 5 2.70 -3.66 6.14
CA LEU A 5 1.95 -2.96 5.10
C LEU A 5 0.44 -3.02 5.32
N ASP A 6 -0.08 -3.99 6.08
CA ASP A 6 -1.53 -4.11 6.28
C ASP A 6 -2.08 -2.95 7.16
N ALA A 7 -1.22 -2.36 7.99
CA ALA A 7 -1.52 -1.18 8.80
C ALA A 7 -1.46 0.14 8.02
N GLU A 8 -0.77 0.15 6.87
CA GLU A 8 -0.56 1.35 6.06
C GLU A 8 -1.83 1.77 5.32
N ARG A 9 -1.98 3.09 5.14
CA ARG A 9 -3.13 3.69 4.45
C ARG A 9 -2.73 4.17 3.07
N ILE A 10 -3.46 3.72 2.05
CA ILE A 10 -3.28 4.17 0.67
C ILE A 10 -4.44 5.05 0.22
N PRO A 11 -4.17 6.03 -0.65
CA PRO A 11 -5.24 6.77 -1.29
C PRO A 11 -5.99 5.86 -2.28
N VAL A 12 -7.32 5.89 -2.21
CA VAL A 12 -8.23 5.20 -3.12
C VAL A 12 -9.22 6.23 -3.66
N SER A 13 -9.32 6.33 -4.99
CA SER A 13 -10.27 7.23 -5.63
C SER A 13 -11.58 6.52 -5.92
N CYS A 14 -12.70 7.15 -5.56
CA CYS A 14 -14.02 6.69 -5.94
C CYS A 14 -14.19 6.82 -7.47
N PRO A 15 -14.57 5.75 -8.19
CA PRO A 15 -14.75 5.79 -9.65
C PRO A 15 -15.96 6.62 -10.10
N TYR A 16 -16.91 6.91 -9.19
CA TYR A 16 -18.14 7.62 -9.52
C TYR A 16 -18.01 9.14 -9.36
N CYS A 17 -17.39 9.60 -8.27
CA CYS A 17 -17.27 11.04 -7.97
C CYS A 17 -15.84 11.56 -7.99
N GLY A 18 -14.84 10.68 -8.13
CA GLY A 18 -13.43 11.05 -8.12
C GLY A 18 -12.88 11.43 -6.74
N MET A 19 -13.68 11.40 -5.67
CA MET A 19 -13.20 11.72 -4.33
C MET A 19 -12.17 10.69 -3.87
N GLN A 20 -11.08 11.19 -3.29
CA GLN A 20 -10.02 10.36 -2.74
C GLN A 20 -10.27 10.09 -1.26
N HIS A 21 -10.13 8.83 -0.87
CA HIS A 21 -10.25 8.33 0.50
C HIS A 21 -8.96 7.64 0.91
N PHE A 22 -8.68 7.55 2.20
CA PHE A 22 -7.50 6.84 2.71
C PHE A 22 -7.92 5.55 3.40
N GLU A 23 -7.64 4.43 2.77
CA GLU A 23 -8.04 3.11 3.25
C GLU A 23 -6.85 2.26 3.66
N ARG A 24 -7.05 1.39 4.66
CA ARG A 24 -5.99 0.47 5.09
C ARG A 24 -5.84 -0.67 4.10
N ILE A 25 -4.60 -0.97 3.73
CA ILE A 25 -4.28 -2.09 2.84
C ILE A 25 -4.87 -3.41 3.35
N GLY A 26 -4.76 -3.69 4.66
CA GLY A 26 -5.31 -4.90 5.25
C GLY A 26 -6.83 -5.02 5.07
N ILE A 27 -7.56 -3.90 5.15
CA ILE A 27 -9.02 -3.88 4.92
C ILE A 27 -9.30 -4.18 3.45
N LEU A 28 -8.58 -3.54 2.53
CA LEU A 28 -8.77 -3.75 1.09
C LEU A 28 -8.49 -5.19 0.64
N ARG A 29 -7.54 -5.87 1.31
CA ARG A 29 -7.19 -7.27 1.06
C ARG A 29 -8.28 -8.26 1.52
N HIS A 30 -8.96 -7.98 2.63
CA HIS A 30 -9.99 -8.88 3.18
C HIS A 30 -11.42 -8.50 2.76
N ALA A 31 -11.68 -7.22 2.52
CA ALA A 31 -12.98 -6.66 2.20
C ALA A 31 -12.82 -5.55 1.14
N PRO A 32 -12.75 -5.90 -0.15
CA PRO A 32 -12.53 -4.92 -1.22
C PRO A 32 -13.73 -4.01 -1.51
N GLY A 33 -14.86 -4.20 -0.82
CA GLY A 33 -16.06 -3.38 -0.94
C GLY A 33 -15.94 -2.10 -0.13
N LEU A 34 -15.91 -0.97 -0.83
CA LEU A 34 -15.80 0.36 -0.25
C LEU A 34 -17.10 1.14 -0.52
N VAL A 35 -17.54 1.90 0.48
CA VAL A 35 -18.65 2.85 0.32
C VAL A 35 -18.05 4.24 0.26
N CYS A 36 -18.30 4.97 -0.82
CA CYS A 36 -17.88 6.36 -0.92
C CYS A 36 -18.75 7.23 -0.01
N VAL A 37 -18.14 7.95 0.94
CA VAL A 37 -18.88 8.85 1.84
C VAL A 37 -19.46 10.09 1.15
N ALA A 38 -19.02 10.40 -0.07
CA ALA A 38 -19.46 11.59 -0.80
C ALA A 38 -20.62 11.35 -1.75
N CYS A 39 -20.55 10.30 -2.55
CA CYS A 39 -21.62 9.94 -3.48
C CYS A 39 -22.49 8.77 -3.01
N LEU A 40 -22.16 8.18 -1.85
CA LEU A 40 -22.85 7.04 -1.24
C LEU A 40 -22.87 5.76 -2.10
N GLU A 41 -22.16 5.76 -3.22
CA GLU A 41 -22.01 4.60 -4.08
C GLU A 41 -21.04 3.58 -3.49
N THR A 42 -21.39 2.31 -3.66
CA THR A 42 -20.52 1.20 -3.29
C THR A 42 -19.70 0.78 -4.50
N PHE A 43 -18.39 0.71 -4.34
CA PHE A 43 -17.47 0.23 -5.37
C PHE A 43 -16.54 -0.84 -4.81
N ARG A 44 -16.00 -1.68 -5.70
CA ARG A 44 -15.00 -2.67 -5.32
C ARG A 44 -13.66 -2.32 -5.92
N MET A 45 -12.63 -2.34 -5.08
CA MET A 45 -11.26 -2.32 -5.58
C MET A 45 -10.94 -3.69 -6.18
N GLN A 46 -10.37 -3.73 -7.38
CA GLN A 46 -10.00 -5.01 -7.98
C GLN A 46 -8.79 -5.60 -7.22
N PRO A 47 -8.84 -6.86 -6.77
CA PRO A 47 -7.75 -7.48 -6.02
C PRO A 47 -6.40 -7.38 -6.74
N GLY A 48 -6.39 -7.60 -8.06
CA GLY A 48 -5.17 -7.52 -8.87
C GLY A 48 -4.51 -6.14 -8.91
N GLN A 49 -5.28 -5.05 -8.72
CA GLN A 49 -4.68 -3.71 -8.63
C GLN A 49 -3.99 -3.50 -7.29
N LEU A 50 -4.57 -4.01 -6.20
CA LEU A 50 -3.97 -3.92 -4.87
C LEU A 50 -2.68 -4.75 -4.81
N ASP A 51 -2.72 -5.99 -5.29
CA ASP A 51 -1.56 -6.88 -5.28
C ASP A 51 -0.39 -6.30 -6.09
N PHE A 52 -0.68 -5.72 -7.28
CA PHE A 52 0.35 -5.06 -8.10
C PHE A 52 1.01 -3.87 -7.37
N ILE A 53 0.22 -3.02 -6.72
CA ILE A 53 0.73 -1.86 -5.98
C ILE A 53 1.59 -2.33 -4.79
N LEU A 54 1.16 -3.36 -4.07
CA LEU A 54 1.88 -3.90 -2.92
C LEU A 54 3.17 -4.62 -3.34
N GLU A 55 3.16 -5.37 -4.43
CA GLU A 55 4.37 -5.98 -4.99
C GLU A 55 5.38 -4.91 -5.43
N SER A 56 4.91 -3.84 -6.09
CA SER A 56 5.79 -2.74 -6.47
C SER A 56 6.36 -2.03 -5.23
N ALA A 57 5.55 -1.80 -4.20
CA ALA A 57 6.01 -1.19 -2.95
C ALA A 57 7.05 -2.06 -2.24
N HIS A 58 6.84 -3.38 -2.15
CA HIS A 58 7.83 -4.32 -1.63
C HIS A 58 9.14 -4.26 -2.41
N ARG A 59 9.08 -4.32 -3.75
CA ARG A 59 10.29 -4.23 -4.59
C ARG A 59 11.05 -2.91 -4.39
N SER A 60 10.34 -1.79 -4.28
CA SER A 60 10.97 -0.50 -4.00
C SER A 60 11.59 -0.45 -2.61
N MET A 61 10.97 -1.05 -1.59
CA MET A 61 11.54 -1.15 -0.26
C MET A 61 12.77 -2.05 -0.21
N ASP A 62 12.74 -3.18 -0.93
CA ASP A 62 13.89 -4.08 -1.06
C ASP A 62 15.05 -3.39 -1.76
N ASP A 63 14.80 -2.65 -2.85
CA ASP A 63 15.81 -1.86 -3.55
C ASP A 63 16.41 -0.77 -2.63
N LEU A 64 15.56 -0.03 -1.91
CA LEU A 64 16.02 0.96 -0.94
C LEU A 64 16.81 0.32 0.20
N SER A 65 16.40 -0.85 0.68
CA SER A 65 17.13 -1.61 1.70
C SER A 65 18.49 -2.10 1.20
N MET A 66 18.59 -2.51 -0.08
CA MET A 66 19.87 -2.88 -0.70
C MET A 66 20.78 -1.66 -0.87
N ARG A 67 20.23 -0.51 -1.27
CA ARG A 67 20.98 0.75 -1.45
C ARG A 67 21.43 1.37 -0.13
N LEU A 68 20.64 1.23 0.93
CA LEU A 68 21.02 1.61 2.29
C LEU A 68 21.91 0.54 2.96
N GLY A 69 22.03 -0.63 2.35
CA GLY A 69 22.76 -1.79 2.85
C GLY A 69 24.14 -2.01 2.21
N SER A 70 25.06 -1.04 2.31
CA SER A 70 26.48 -1.24 2.69
C SER A 70 27.27 0.11 2.71
N PRO A 71 28.17 0.38 3.69
CA PRO A 71 28.57 -0.43 4.86
C PRO A 71 28.44 0.32 6.20
N LEU A 72 27.88 -0.33 7.22
CA LEU A 72 28.24 -0.09 8.61
C LEU A 72 28.98 -1.34 9.10
N GLY A 73 30.30 -1.36 8.83
CA GLY A 73 31.12 -2.53 9.10
C GLY A 73 32.61 -2.38 8.85
N THR A 74 33.20 -1.18 8.88
CA THR A 74 34.65 -1.05 9.13
C THR A 74 34.91 -1.21 10.62
N ARG A 75 34.92 -2.46 11.08
CA ARG A 75 35.45 -2.78 12.40
C ARG A 75 36.97 -2.77 12.28
N SER A 76 37.56 -1.63 12.61
CA SER A 76 38.98 -1.51 12.90
C SER A 76 39.35 -2.47 14.03
N ARG A 77 40.20 -3.45 13.73
CA ARG A 77 41.19 -3.98 14.65
C ARG A 77 42.31 -4.66 13.89
#